data_AF-A0A947WJC1-F1
#
_entry.id   AF-A0A947WJC1-F1
#
_cell.length_a   1.000
_cell.length_b   1.000
_cell.length_c   1.000
_cell.angle_alpha   90.00
_cell.angle_beta   90.00
_cell.angle_gamma   90.00
#
_symmetry.space_group_name_H-M   'P 1'
#
loop_
_entity.id
_entity.type
_entity.pdbx_description
1 polymer ?
#
loop_
_entity_poly.entity_id
_entity_poly.type
_entity_poly.pdbx_seq_one_letter_code
_entity_poly.pdbx_strand_id
1 'polypeptide(L)'
;MTPFEKFIDNLINFEGGFDLWSILKILALILLLFYIVFGVAVIRQVGLMSKALNGSLEFPVKIIAWIHLGLIVFLFILALLAL
;
A
#
# COMPACT_ATOMS: atom_id res chain seq x y z
N MET A 1 13.86 28.20 24.60
CA MET A 1 13.69 26.85 24.05
C MET A 1 13.93 25.81 25.13
N THR A 2 12.94 24.97 25.41
CA THR A 2 13.09 23.86 26.35
C THR A 2 13.97 22.75 25.75
N PRO A 3 14.60 21.88 26.56
CA PRO A 3 15.35 20.72 26.05
C PRO A 3 14.50 19.82 25.13
N PHE A 4 13.20 19.73 25.40
CA PHE A 4 12.25 19.00 24.57
C PHE A 4 12.05 19.68 23.21
N GLU A 5 11.87 21.01 23.15
CA GLU A 5 11.76 21.75 21.89
C GLU A 5 13.01 21.59 21.02
N LYS A 6 14.21 21.61 21.59
CA LYS A 6 15.46 21.36 20.85
C LYS A 6 15.55 19.93 20.29
N PHE A 7 15.04 18.95 21.04
CA PHE A 7 14.98 17.57 20.56
C PHE A 7 14.02 17.44 19.37
N ILE A 8 12.86 18.09 19.44
CA ILE A 8 11.87 18.13 18.36
C ILE A 8 12.45 18.88 17.14
N ASP A 9 13.09 20.03 17.33
CA ASP A 9 13.72 20.78 16.24
C ASP A 9 14.84 20.00 15.56
N ASN A 10 15.63 19.23 16.30
CA ASN A 10 16.67 18.38 15.70
C ASN A 10 16.10 17.16 14.96
N LEU A 11 14.90 16.68 15.35
CA LEU A 11 14.17 15.62 14.66
C LEU A 11 13.53 16.12 13.36
N ILE A 12 13.01 17.34 13.38
CA ILE A 12 12.32 17.96 12.24
C ILE A 12 13.32 18.56 11.26
N ASN A 13 14.34 19.26 11.75
CA ASN A 13 15.33 19.97 10.94
C ASN A 13 16.63 19.16 10.77
N PHE A 14 16.54 17.84 10.65
CA PHE A 14 17.71 17.01 10.37
C PHE A 14 18.29 17.39 9.00
N GLU A 15 19.31 18.26 9.00
CA GLU A 15 19.96 18.86 7.81
C GLU A 15 20.69 17.82 6.92
N GLY A 16 20.63 16.54 7.25
CA GLY A 16 21.25 15.44 6.53
C GLY A 16 20.40 14.88 5.40
N GLY A 17 20.04 15.69 4.39
CA GLY A 17 19.61 15.29 3.03
C GLY A 17 18.33 14.44 2.87
N PHE A 18 17.83 13.79 3.91
CA PHE A 18 16.60 13.01 3.92
C PHE A 18 15.63 13.64 4.91
N ASP A 19 14.67 14.38 4.37
CA ASP A 19 13.48 14.83 5.10
C ASP A 19 12.73 13.59 5.65
N LEU A 20 12.21 13.71 6.87
CA LEU A 20 11.34 12.72 7.49
C LEU A 20 10.18 12.34 6.56
N TRP A 21 9.70 13.31 5.75
CA TRP A 21 8.71 13.06 4.71
C TRP A 21 9.17 12.03 3.67
N SER A 22 10.41 12.13 3.18
CA SER A 22 10.98 11.18 2.21
C SER A 22 11.09 9.77 2.78
N ILE A 23 11.44 9.65 4.07
CA ILE A 23 11.48 8.36 4.78
C ILE A 23 10.08 7.74 4.83
N LEU A 24 9.05 8.52 5.17
CA LEU A 24 7.68 8.04 5.22
C LEU A 24 7.17 7.58 3.84
N LYS A 25 7.50 8.30 2.76
CA LYS A 25 7.15 7.88 1.38
C LYS A 25 7.77 6.53 1.01
N ILE A 26 9.05 6.32 1.34
CA ILE A 26 9.74 5.05 1.09
C ILE A 26 9.08 3.92 1.90
N LEU A 27 8.78 4.16 3.17
CA LEU A 27 8.09 3.18 4.01
C LEU A 27 6.71 2.82 3.45
N ALA A 28 5.94 3.81 2.99
CA ALA A 28 4.64 3.59 2.35
C ALA A 28 4.76 2.74 1.07
N LEU A 29 5.78 2.98 0.24
CA LEU A 29 6.07 2.17 -0.95
C LEU A 29 6.37 0.70 -0.59
N ILE A 30 7.18 0.48 0.44
CA ILE A 30 7.47 -0.89 0.93
C ILE A 30 6.18 -1.58 1.39
N LEU A 31 5.34 -0.90 2.16
CA LEU A 31 4.05 -1.45 2.60
C LEU A 31 3.11 -1.77 1.43
N LEU A 32 3.03 -0.88 0.42
CA LEU A 32 2.26 -1.13 -0.80
C LEU A 32 2.79 -2.34 -1.57
N LEU A 33 4.11 -2.54 -1.62
CA LEU A 33 4.71 -3.72 -2.25
C LEU A 33 4.25 -5.02 -1.56
N PHE A 34 4.27 -5.05 -0.22
CA PHE A 34 3.70 -6.17 0.53
C PHE A 34 2.20 -6.33 0.24
N TYR A 35 1.46 -5.23 0.14
CA TYR A 35 0.04 -5.25 -0.15
C TYR A 35 -0.28 -5.84 -1.53
N ILE A 36 0.58 -5.65 -2.54
CA ILE A 36 0.45 -6.33 -3.85
C ILE A 36 0.52 -7.86 -3.68
N VAL A 37 1.48 -8.36 -2.89
CA VAL A 37 1.61 -9.80 -2.61
C VAL A 37 0.33 -10.33 -1.95
N PHE A 38 -0.22 -9.57 -0.99
CA PHE A 38 -1.52 -9.89 -0.40
C PHE A 38 -2.66 -9.88 -1.42
N GLY A 39 -2.68 -8.93 -2.35
CA GLY A 39 -3.67 -8.88 -3.43
C GLY A 39 -3.68 -10.15 -4.29
N VAL A 40 -2.52 -10.71 -4.61
CA VAL A 40 -2.42 -12.01 -5.31
C VAL A 40 -3.01 -13.15 -4.46
N ALA A 41 -2.72 -13.15 -3.15
CA ALA A 41 -3.30 -14.13 -2.24
C ALA A 41 -4.84 -14.01 -2.16
N VAL A 42 -5.37 -12.78 -2.18
CA VAL A 42 -6.82 -12.51 -2.21
C VAL A 42 -7.46 -13.10 -3.45
N ILE A 43 -6.89 -12.94 -4.64
CA ILE A 43 -7.44 -13.54 -5.87
C ILE A 43 -7.55 -15.07 -5.73
N ARG A 44 -6.51 -15.71 -5.18
CA ARG A 44 -6.53 -17.16 -4.94
C ARG A 44 -7.64 -17.55 -3.97
N GLN A 45 -7.80 -16.82 -2.87
CA GLN A 45 -8.85 -17.10 -1.88
C GLN A 45 -10.26 -16.87 -2.44
N VAL A 46 -10.45 -15.78 -3.17
CA VAL A 46 -11.72 -15.48 -3.86
C VAL A 46 -12.06 -16.59 -4.85
N GLY A 47 -11.10 -17.10 -5.63
CA GLY A 47 -11.33 -18.20 -6.56
C GLY A 47 -11.70 -19.54 -5.89
N LEU A 48 -11.22 -19.79 -4.67
CA LEU A 48 -11.60 -20.98 -3.89
C LEU A 48 -13.00 -20.82 -3.27
N MET A 49 -13.28 -19.65 -2.70
CA MET A 49 -14.55 -19.36 -2.03
C MET A 49 -15.71 -19.13 -3.00
N SER A 50 -15.44 -18.63 -4.21
CA SER A 50 -16.47 -18.37 -5.20
C SER A 50 -17.22 -19.64 -5.65
N LYS A 51 -16.64 -20.83 -5.44
CA LYS A 51 -17.29 -22.12 -5.74
C LYS A 51 -18.53 -22.39 -4.88
N ALA A 52 -18.63 -21.74 -3.72
CA ALA A 52 -19.79 -21.84 -2.85
C ALA A 52 -20.91 -20.85 -3.25
N LEU A 53 -20.63 -19.91 -4.15
CA LEU A 53 -21.62 -18.97 -4.65
C LEU A 53 -22.40 -19.59 -5.81
N ASN A 54 -23.71 -19.29 -5.86
CA ASN A 54 -24.52 -19.60 -7.04
C ASN A 54 -23.91 -18.93 -8.27
N GLY A 55 -23.91 -19.61 -9.42
CA GLY A 55 -23.10 -19.24 -10.60
C GLY A 55 -23.25 -17.80 -11.12
N SER A 56 -24.34 -17.09 -10.79
CA SER A 56 -24.52 -15.67 -11.13
C SER A 56 -23.59 -14.72 -10.37
N LEU A 57 -23.14 -15.07 -9.16
CA LEU A 57 -22.25 -14.24 -8.32
C LEU A 57 -20.79 -14.67 -8.40
N GLU A 58 -20.50 -15.87 -8.91
CA GLU A 58 -19.12 -16.36 -9.05
C GLU A 58 -18.26 -15.44 -9.92
N PHE A 59 -18.77 -15.06 -11.10
CA PHE A 59 -18.02 -14.27 -12.07
C PHE A 59 -17.82 -12.80 -11.64
N PRO A 60 -18.84 -12.06 -11.17
CA PRO A 60 -18.65 -10.70 -10.67
C PRO A 60 -17.63 -10.60 -9.53
N VAL A 61 -17.67 -11.54 -8.57
CA VAL A 61 -16.77 -11.51 -7.41
C VAL A 61 -15.31 -11.76 -7.84
N LYS A 62 -15.08 -12.64 -8.81
CA LYS A 62 -13.74 -12.84 -9.40
C LYS A 62 -13.23 -11.59 -10.11
N ILE A 63 -14.09 -10.90 -10.86
CA ILE A 63 -13.71 -9.63 -11.53
C ILE A 63 -13.31 -8.58 -10.50
N ILE A 64 -14.10 -8.41 -9.43
CA ILE A 64 -13.80 -7.43 -8.39
C ILE A 64 -12.44 -7.70 -7.76
N ALA A 65 -12.07 -8.96 -7.51
CA ALA A 65 -10.74 -9.32 -6.99
C ALA A 65 -9.60 -8.91 -7.94
N TRP A 66 -9.78 -9.10 -9.25
CA TRP A 66 -8.80 -8.65 -10.24
C TRP A 66 -8.72 -7.13 -10.35
N ILE A 67 -9.86 -6.43 -10.33
CA ILE A 67 -9.89 -4.96 -10.30
C ILE A 67 -9.19 -4.43 -9.05
N HIS A 68 -9.42 -5.04 -7.89
CA HIS A 68 -8.75 -4.68 -6.65
C HIS A 68 -7.23 -4.80 -6.76
N LEU A 69 -6.71 -5.92 -7.28
CA LEU A 69 -5.27 -6.05 -7.53
C LEU A 69 -4.76 -4.99 -8.51
N GLY A 70 -5.50 -4.74 -9.60
CA GLY A 70 -5.16 -3.70 -10.58
C GLY A 70 -5.08 -2.31 -9.94
N LEU A 71 -6.02 -1.96 -9.05
CA LEU A 71 -6.01 -0.70 -8.31
C LEU A 71 -4.81 -0.59 -7.37
N ILE A 72 -4.42 -1.68 -6.69
CA ILE A 72 -3.23 -1.67 -5.82
C ILE A 72 -1.98 -1.42 -6.65
N VAL A 73 -1.80 -2.12 -7.77
CA VAL A 73 -0.65 -1.94 -8.66
C VAL A 73 -0.62 -0.52 -9.22
N PHE A 74 -1.77 0.01 -9.63
CA PHE A 74 -1.91 1.39 -10.09
C PHE A 74 -1.50 2.39 -9.01
N LEU A 75 -1.98 2.23 -7.77
CA LEU A 75 -1.59 3.07 -6.64
C LEU A 75 -0.09 2.98 -6.32
N PHE A 76 0.51 1.79 -6.42
CA PHE A 76 1.95 1.63 -6.25
C PHE A 76 2.74 2.40 -7.30
N ILE A 77 2.33 2.33 -8.57
CA ILE A 77 2.95 3.11 -9.65
C ILE A 77 2.81 4.61 -9.38
N LEU A 78 1.61 5.08 -9.00
CA LEU A 78 1.41 6.49 -8.65
C LEU A 78 2.28 6.94 -7.47
N ALA A 79 2.37 6.12 -6.42
CA ALA A 79 3.22 6.40 -5.27
C ALA A 79 4.71 6.45 -5.65
N LEU A 80 5.14 5.61 -6.59
CA LEU A 80 6.50 5.57 -7.10
C LEU A 80 6.84 6.81 -7.94
N LEU A 81 5.88 7.29 -8.73
CA LEU A 81 6.02 8.54 -9.49
C LEU A 81 5.97 9.80 -8.59
N ALA A 82 5.34 9.70 -7.43
CA ALA A 82 5.22 10.79 -6.46
C ALA A 82 6.35 10.85 -5.41
N LEU A 83 7.26 9.88 -5.44
CA LEU A 83 8.45 9.84 -4.57
C LEU A 83 9.32 11.07 -4.83
#